data_AF-A0A0G0CH76-F1
#
_entry.id   AF-A0A0G0CH76-F1
#
_cell.length_a   1.000
_cell.length_b   1.000
_cell.length_c   1.000
_cell.angle_alpha   90.00
_cell.angle_beta   90.00
_cell.angle_gamma   90.00
#
_symmetry.space_group_name_H-M   'P 1'
#
loop_
_entity.id
_entity.type
_entity.pdbx_description
1 polymer ?
#
loop_
_entity_poly.entity_id
_entity_poly.type
_entity_poly.pdbx_seq_one_letter_code
_entity_poly.pdbx_strand_id
1 'polypeptide(L)'
;MAESNLNFAKIVANPTPYGWSQAYSAGKLFAVISLEKEPEVEEKDYLNVVGKEILNTLEQEFFTLETKDLESIKQAVSTTLQKVPQNVSLSFVAGSIVGNVLYLYILGNGKADIKRDGTLGTLLEASDQANDSIKEASGFLQDADVLILQTRKFSEVISDSTLLEFLENSTITDASENLAPLIHEKENPTASAVIVNYKEQTKVEEFAPEEKSQEQVHQEPISQQDQSENKTGYFATENGQPKTTLLTKLSSPFSILKRLRIPSISGLSQPRKVILLIVVVIVILFVGSVFLALQKQGVEKVQSQFASIYPQALKKYEEGQSLMDLNQTLAKDSFQQAKKILNDGKSTLPKDSSQESKVIELLAKIDTALGSSAISQSVNAAGVNLSESPYLLVQTKENALDFTKDDKNTYLVDASELASIVNGQTSSKTLFENDKDWKDVGGIAVYNTNLYLVDKDKNQILKFVNTGSEYQKSNYFSESVTPDFSKAVSIAIDNNVYVLFSDGNVVKYFKGQAQDFSLKGLDKPLSNPIKIYANTDFDNIYVLDKGNSRVVVFDKTGSFKAQYLAGVVKNASDFEVLEADKKVLILNNNKIFQIDLK
;
A
#
# COMPACT_ATOMS: atom_id res chain seq x y z
N MET A 1 -12.78 -6.81 -3.82
CA MET A 1 -11.72 -6.39 -2.87
C MET A 1 -11.83 -7.34 -1.69
N ALA A 2 -10.78 -8.10 -1.37
CA ALA A 2 -10.79 -8.88 -0.14
C ALA A 2 -10.75 -7.89 1.03
N GLU A 3 -11.68 -7.99 1.98
CA GLU A 3 -11.57 -7.24 3.23
C GLU A 3 -10.22 -7.56 3.87
N SER A 4 -9.52 -6.54 4.37
CA SER A 4 -8.36 -6.75 5.25
C SER A 4 -8.86 -7.51 6.48
N ASN A 5 -8.33 -8.72 6.73
CA ASN A 5 -8.70 -9.51 7.91
C ASN A 5 -8.11 -8.97 9.22
N LEU A 6 -7.46 -7.80 9.15
CA LEU A 6 -6.79 -7.15 10.25
C LEU A 6 -7.24 -5.69 10.28
N ASN A 7 -7.67 -5.24 11.45
CA ASN A 7 -7.83 -3.82 11.76
C ASN A 7 -6.85 -3.48 12.89
N PHE A 8 -6.24 -2.30 12.88
CA PHE A 8 -5.31 -1.91 13.94
C PHE A 8 -5.38 -0.42 14.26
N ALA A 9 -5.06 -0.09 15.50
CA ALA A 9 -4.94 1.27 16.00
C ALA A 9 -3.60 1.44 16.74
N LYS A 10 -3.05 2.65 16.74
CA LYS A 10 -1.71 2.95 17.24
C LYS A 10 -1.78 4.08 18.25
N ILE A 11 -1.05 3.92 19.35
CA ILE A 11 -0.90 4.94 20.38
C ILE A 11 0.59 5.24 20.50
N VAL A 12 0.97 6.51 20.38
CA VAL A 12 2.35 6.95 20.44
C VAL A 12 2.45 8.23 21.28
N ALA A 13 3.40 8.27 22.20
CA ALA A 13 3.69 9.45 22.99
C ALA A 13 4.46 10.51 22.20
N ASN A 14 4.39 11.76 22.67
CA ASN A 14 5.22 12.83 22.11
C ASN A 14 6.70 12.58 22.48
N PRO A 15 7.63 12.66 21.50
CA PRO A 15 9.04 12.43 21.77
C PRO A 15 9.66 13.60 22.55
N THR A 16 10.76 13.32 23.25
CA THR A 16 11.64 14.30 23.90
C THR A 16 13.08 14.08 23.41
N PRO A 17 14.03 14.97 23.76
CA PRO A 17 15.44 14.76 23.41
C PRO A 17 16.05 13.46 23.98
N TYR A 18 15.43 12.89 25.01
CA TYR A 18 15.95 11.74 25.78
C TYR A 18 15.08 10.50 25.69
N GLY A 19 13.85 10.63 25.17
CA GLY A 19 12.93 9.51 25.02
C GLY A 19 12.22 9.59 23.67
N TRP A 20 12.12 8.46 22.99
CA TRP A 20 11.40 8.33 21.74
C TRP A 20 10.66 7.00 21.71
N SER A 21 9.47 6.97 21.11
CA SER A 21 8.71 5.75 20.90
C SER A 21 7.96 5.79 19.58
N GLN A 22 7.59 4.61 19.07
CA GLN A 22 6.82 4.48 17.84
C GLN A 22 6.09 3.15 17.76
N ALA A 23 4.89 3.19 17.16
CA ALA A 23 4.15 2.01 16.75
C ALA A 23 4.21 1.84 15.22
N TYR A 24 4.59 0.65 14.79
CA TYR A 24 4.85 0.29 13.40
C TYR A 24 3.94 -0.85 12.94
N SER A 25 3.56 -0.82 11.67
CA SER A 25 2.80 -1.90 11.03
C SER A 25 3.06 -1.93 9.53
N ALA A 26 3.27 -3.13 8.98
CA ALA A 26 3.37 -3.37 7.54
C ALA A 26 2.84 -4.78 7.22
N GLY A 27 1.79 -4.86 6.39
CA GLY A 27 1.14 -6.13 6.08
C GLY A 27 0.63 -6.85 7.34
N LYS A 28 1.27 -7.96 7.70
CA LYS A 28 0.96 -8.77 8.89
C LYS A 28 2.01 -8.69 10.00
N LEU A 29 2.97 -7.77 9.87
CA LEU A 29 4.00 -7.47 10.86
C LEU A 29 3.60 -6.21 11.63
N PHE A 30 3.72 -6.28 12.95
CA PHE A 30 3.45 -5.20 13.89
C PHE A 30 4.61 -5.07 14.84
N ALA A 31 4.97 -3.85 15.23
CA ALA A 31 6.00 -3.64 16.23
C ALA A 31 5.73 -2.36 17.03
N VAL A 32 6.19 -2.34 18.27
CA VAL A 32 6.29 -1.13 19.09
C VAL A 32 7.69 -1.04 19.64
N ILE A 33 8.21 0.18 19.66
CA ILE A 33 9.57 0.44 20.09
C ILE A 33 9.59 1.67 20.99
N SER A 34 10.43 1.65 22.01
CA SER A 34 10.91 2.85 22.65
C SER A 34 12.39 2.78 22.96
N LEU A 35 13.00 3.97 22.88
CA LEU A 35 14.41 4.23 23.10
C LEU A 35 14.52 5.33 24.14
N GLU A 36 15.37 5.13 25.13
CA GLU A 36 15.62 6.09 26.19
C GLU A 36 17.12 6.23 26.44
N LYS A 37 17.60 7.45 26.63
CA LYS A 37 19.00 7.74 26.99
C LYS A 37 19.05 8.67 28.18
N GLU A 38 20.11 8.56 28.97
CA GLU A 38 20.36 9.50 30.07
C GLU A 38 20.63 10.93 29.52
N PRO A 39 20.25 11.99 30.26
CA PRO A 39 20.52 13.36 29.84
C PRO A 39 22.02 13.69 29.78
N GLU A 40 22.59 13.75 28.58
CA GLU A 40 23.97 14.21 28.32
C GLU A 40 24.00 15.57 27.60
N VAL A 41 25.07 16.35 27.82
CA VAL A 41 25.12 17.80 27.53
C VAL A 41 25.26 18.14 26.04
N GLU A 42 25.65 17.23 25.15
CA GLU A 42 26.16 17.63 23.81
C GLU A 42 25.54 17.02 22.54
N GLU A 43 24.47 16.21 22.58
CA GLU A 43 23.83 15.77 21.31
C GLU A 43 22.30 15.78 21.34
N LYS A 44 21.72 16.65 20.50
CA LYS A 44 20.28 16.69 20.21
C LYS A 44 19.96 15.82 19.00
N ASP A 45 18.89 15.02 19.15
CA ASP A 45 18.11 14.36 18.09
C ASP A 45 18.73 13.14 17.34
N TYR A 46 19.23 12.13 18.07
CA TYR A 46 19.61 10.84 17.48
C TYR A 46 18.59 9.71 17.67
N LEU A 47 17.77 9.72 18.74
CA LEU A 47 16.91 8.56 19.07
C LEU A 47 15.83 8.28 18.01
N ASN A 48 15.24 9.33 17.44
CA ASN A 48 14.28 9.22 16.33
C ASN A 48 14.92 8.63 15.06
N VAL A 49 16.19 8.96 14.78
CA VAL A 49 16.94 8.42 13.64
C VAL A 49 17.26 6.95 13.87
N VAL A 50 17.77 6.60 15.05
CA VAL A 50 18.03 5.20 15.45
C VAL A 50 16.76 4.38 15.38
N GLY A 51 15.69 4.86 15.99
CA GLY A 51 14.42 4.16 16.03
C GLY A 51 13.83 3.89 14.66
N LYS A 52 13.89 4.88 13.75
CA LYS A 52 13.49 4.69 12.34
C LYS A 52 14.39 3.68 11.62
N GLU A 53 15.70 3.73 11.86
CA GLU A 53 16.63 2.77 11.25
C GLU A 53 16.36 1.33 11.72
N ILE A 54 16.10 1.14 13.01
CA ILE A 54 15.72 -0.15 13.60
C ILE A 54 14.46 -0.70 12.94
N LEU A 55 13.41 0.12 12.82
CA LEU A 55 12.15 -0.29 12.18
C LEU A 55 12.32 -0.59 10.68
N ASN A 56 13.10 0.21 9.96
CA ASN A 56 13.39 -0.04 8.54
C ASN A 56 14.19 -1.34 8.35
N THR A 57 15.12 -1.62 9.26
CA THR A 57 15.90 -2.87 9.24
C THR A 57 15.00 -4.06 9.50
N LEU A 58 14.14 -3.99 10.52
CA LEU A 58 13.15 -5.03 10.79
C LEU A 58 12.28 -5.32 9.57
N GLU A 59 11.80 -4.28 8.88
CA GLU A 59 11.00 -4.41 7.66
C GLU A 59 11.80 -5.16 6.57
N GLN A 60 13.00 -4.70 6.26
CA GLN A 60 13.86 -5.29 5.22
C GLN A 60 14.19 -6.77 5.53
N GLU A 61 14.62 -7.05 6.76
CA GLU A 61 14.96 -8.41 7.19
C GLU A 61 13.73 -9.31 7.17
N PHE A 62 12.57 -8.85 7.65
CA PHE A 62 11.36 -9.65 7.71
C PHE A 62 10.77 -9.98 6.33
N PHE A 63 10.74 -9.01 5.41
CA PHE A 63 10.12 -9.20 4.10
C PHE A 63 11.01 -9.97 3.12
N THR A 64 12.30 -10.09 3.39
CA THR A 64 13.23 -10.93 2.61
C THR A 64 13.24 -12.40 3.02
N LEU A 65 12.62 -12.75 4.16
CA LEU A 65 12.53 -14.15 4.62
C LEU A 65 11.74 -15.03 3.64
N GLU A 66 12.37 -16.12 3.19
CA GLU A 66 11.76 -17.17 2.35
C GLU A 66 10.65 -17.91 3.10
N THR A 67 10.91 -18.29 4.36
CA THR A 67 9.93 -18.87 5.28
C THR A 67 9.67 -17.92 6.44
N LYS A 68 8.43 -17.90 6.94
CA LYS A 68 8.03 -17.05 8.07
C LYS A 68 7.53 -17.93 9.20
N ASP A 69 8.48 -18.45 9.95
CA ASP A 69 8.29 -19.29 11.14
C ASP A 69 8.95 -18.64 12.36
N LEU A 70 8.90 -19.31 13.53
CA LEU A 70 9.41 -18.75 14.78
C LEU A 70 10.92 -18.42 14.68
N GLU A 71 11.72 -19.27 14.05
CA GLU A 71 13.18 -19.12 14.05
C GLU A 71 13.66 -18.11 13.00
N SER A 72 13.09 -18.16 11.80
CA SER A 72 13.41 -17.21 10.72
C SER A 72 13.06 -15.77 11.09
N ILE A 73 11.89 -15.55 11.71
CA ILE A 73 11.47 -14.22 12.16
C ILE A 73 12.31 -13.79 13.36
N LYS A 74 12.64 -14.70 14.29
CA LYS A 74 13.58 -14.41 15.38
C LYS A 74 14.90 -13.88 14.84
N GLN A 75 15.47 -14.49 13.80
CA GLN A 75 16.72 -14.03 13.21
C GLN A 75 16.62 -12.60 12.65
N ALA A 76 15.54 -12.27 11.94
CA ALA A 76 15.29 -10.91 11.45
C ALA A 76 15.17 -9.89 12.61
N VAL A 77 14.44 -10.27 13.65
CA VAL A 77 14.26 -9.47 14.85
C VAL A 77 15.57 -9.33 15.65
N SER A 78 16.39 -10.38 15.76
CA SER A 78 17.70 -10.32 16.44
C SER A 78 18.72 -9.48 15.67
N THR A 79 18.72 -9.54 14.33
CA THR A 79 19.60 -8.71 13.48
C THR A 79 19.35 -7.23 13.70
N THR A 80 18.09 -6.88 13.98
CA THR A 80 17.64 -5.52 14.29
C THR A 80 18.34 -4.93 15.55
N LEU A 81 18.84 -5.76 16.49
CA LEU A 81 19.55 -5.33 17.71
C LEU A 81 20.97 -4.84 17.49
N GLN A 82 21.64 -5.26 16.41
CA GLN A 82 23.04 -4.87 16.17
C GLN A 82 23.21 -3.36 15.99
N LYS A 83 22.09 -2.65 15.79
CA LYS A 83 22.03 -1.21 15.55
C LYS A 83 21.72 -0.38 16.80
N VAL A 84 21.41 -1.00 17.93
CA VAL A 84 21.08 -0.28 19.16
C VAL A 84 22.39 0.13 19.87
N PRO A 85 22.62 1.43 20.12
CA PRO A 85 23.79 1.88 20.87
C PRO A 85 23.81 1.34 22.30
N GLN A 86 25.01 1.10 22.84
CA GLN A 86 25.19 0.54 24.20
C GLN A 86 24.66 1.45 25.33
N ASN A 87 24.53 2.75 25.08
CA ASN A 87 24.05 3.75 26.04
C ASN A 87 22.55 4.09 25.90
N VAL A 88 21.79 3.29 25.15
CA VAL A 88 20.35 3.51 24.92
C VAL A 88 19.57 2.32 25.46
N SER A 89 18.62 2.57 26.35
CA SER A 89 17.68 1.55 26.84
C SER A 89 16.63 1.24 25.78
N LEU A 90 16.36 -0.05 25.56
CA LEU A 90 15.40 -0.54 24.56
C LEU A 90 14.18 -1.20 25.22
N SER A 91 13.00 -0.84 24.71
CA SER A 91 11.79 -1.65 24.84
C SER A 91 11.24 -1.92 23.46
N PHE A 92 11.26 -3.18 23.03
CA PHE A 92 10.83 -3.55 21.68
C PHE A 92 9.96 -4.80 21.72
N VAL A 93 8.77 -4.70 21.13
CA VAL A 93 7.85 -5.83 20.98
C VAL A 93 7.44 -5.94 19.53
N ALA A 94 7.64 -7.11 18.93
CA ALA A 94 7.25 -7.40 17.56
C ALA A 94 6.29 -8.59 17.51
N GLY A 95 5.31 -8.52 16.61
CA GLY A 95 4.33 -9.56 16.36
C GLY A 95 4.09 -9.76 14.87
N SER A 96 4.03 -11.01 14.42
CA SER A 96 3.75 -11.36 13.03
C SER A 96 2.68 -12.44 12.95
N ILE A 97 1.77 -12.31 11.98
CA ILE A 97 0.68 -13.27 11.75
C ILE A 97 0.90 -14.02 10.44
N VAL A 98 1.04 -15.34 10.50
CA VAL A 98 1.20 -16.22 9.33
C VAL A 98 0.11 -17.29 9.37
N GLY A 99 -0.77 -17.31 8.37
CA GLY A 99 -2.03 -18.07 8.48
C GLY A 99 -2.87 -17.53 9.65
N ASN A 100 -3.16 -18.40 10.62
CA ASN A 100 -3.78 -18.09 11.91
C ASN A 100 -2.80 -18.20 13.10
N VAL A 101 -1.49 -18.29 12.83
CA VAL A 101 -0.46 -18.37 13.88
C VAL A 101 0.11 -16.98 14.13
N LEU A 102 0.12 -16.58 15.39
CA LEU A 102 0.82 -15.42 15.89
C LEU A 102 2.21 -15.84 16.37
N TYR A 103 3.23 -15.10 15.92
CA TYR A 103 4.60 -15.15 16.44
C TYR A 103 4.91 -13.84 17.15
N LEU A 104 5.40 -13.91 18.39
CA LEU A 104 5.70 -12.76 19.24
C LEU A 104 7.15 -12.78 19.70
N TYR A 105 7.76 -11.59 19.77
CA TYR A 105 9.11 -11.38 20.24
C TYR A 105 9.15 -10.13 21.12
N ILE A 106 9.83 -10.22 22.25
CA ILE A 106 10.17 -9.07 23.11
C ILE A 106 11.68 -9.00 23.22
N LEU A 107 12.24 -7.86 22.84
CA LEU A 107 13.67 -7.58 22.91
C LEU A 107 13.90 -6.48 23.95
N GLY A 108 14.75 -6.78 24.93
CA GLY A 108 14.82 -6.00 26.15
C GLY A 108 13.52 -6.12 26.93
N ASN A 109 12.70 -5.07 26.90
CA ASN A 109 11.53 -4.95 27.75
C ASN A 109 10.24 -4.74 26.95
N GLY A 110 9.10 -5.10 27.53
CA GLY A 110 7.79 -4.89 26.93
C GLY A 110 6.75 -5.91 27.38
N LYS A 111 5.53 -5.75 26.89
CA LYS A 111 4.39 -6.61 27.20
C LYS A 111 3.53 -6.86 25.97
N ALA A 112 3.05 -8.08 25.79
CA ALA A 112 2.07 -8.45 24.78
C ALA A 112 0.87 -9.13 25.45
N ASP A 113 -0.31 -8.55 25.26
CA ASP A 113 -1.57 -9.05 25.80
C ASP A 113 -2.52 -9.48 24.67
N ILE A 114 -3.48 -10.34 25.01
CA ILE A 114 -4.59 -10.73 24.15
C ILE A 114 -5.91 -10.56 24.90
N LYS A 115 -6.89 -9.97 24.24
CA LYS A 115 -8.29 -10.02 24.66
C LYS A 115 -8.99 -11.10 23.84
N ARG A 116 -9.50 -12.13 24.52
CA ARG A 116 -10.30 -13.22 23.94
C ARG A 116 -11.54 -13.45 24.80
N ASP A 117 -12.69 -13.57 24.16
CA ASP A 117 -13.99 -13.81 24.82
C ASP A 117 -14.29 -12.83 25.97
N GLY A 118 -13.90 -11.56 25.80
CA GLY A 118 -14.10 -10.52 26.82
C GLY A 118 -13.08 -10.54 27.97
N THR A 119 -12.11 -11.46 27.98
CA THR A 119 -11.07 -11.53 29.01
C THR A 119 -9.73 -11.07 28.45
N LEU A 120 -8.98 -10.27 29.21
CA LEU A 120 -7.62 -9.85 28.88
C LEU A 120 -6.61 -10.78 29.58
N GLY A 121 -5.63 -11.29 28.84
CA GLY A 121 -4.56 -12.12 29.39
C GLY A 121 -3.21 -11.81 28.76
N THR A 122 -2.13 -12.01 29.52
CA THR A 122 -0.76 -11.75 29.07
C THR A 122 -0.18 -12.95 28.34
N LEU A 123 0.25 -12.71 27.10
CA LEU A 123 0.91 -13.70 26.24
C LEU A 123 2.41 -13.77 26.53
N LEU A 124 3.04 -12.61 26.67
CA LEU A 124 4.49 -12.49 26.85
C LEU A 124 4.82 -11.19 27.57
N GLU A 125 5.72 -11.24 28.55
CA GLU A 125 6.17 -10.06 29.29
C GLU A 125 7.66 -10.17 29.63
N ALA A 126 8.38 -9.07 29.47
CA ALA A 126 9.75 -8.92 29.90
C ALA A 126 9.94 -7.56 30.57
N SER A 127 10.42 -7.62 31.81
CA SER A 127 10.71 -6.46 32.64
C SER A 127 12.11 -6.62 33.22
N ASP A 128 12.83 -5.50 33.31
CA ASP A 128 14.21 -5.41 33.82
C ASP A 128 15.21 -6.35 33.14
N GLN A 129 15.06 -6.55 31.82
CA GLN A 129 16.01 -7.33 31.03
C GLN A 129 16.98 -6.41 30.27
N ALA A 130 18.18 -6.93 30.01
CA ALA A 130 19.17 -6.27 29.15
C ALA A 130 18.67 -6.19 27.70
N ASN A 131 19.14 -5.18 26.95
CA ASN A 131 18.67 -4.91 25.59
C ASN A 131 18.85 -6.08 24.61
N ASP A 132 19.84 -6.94 24.84
CA ASP A 132 20.17 -8.12 24.03
C ASP A 132 19.34 -9.36 24.38
N SER A 133 18.58 -9.31 25.48
CA SER A 133 17.69 -10.40 25.85
C SER A 133 16.51 -10.48 24.87
N ILE A 134 16.16 -11.72 24.51
CA ILE A 134 15.02 -12.01 23.66
C ILE A 134 14.10 -13.00 24.36
N LYS A 135 12.81 -12.68 24.40
CA LYS A 135 11.75 -13.64 24.70
C LYS A 135 10.89 -13.84 23.47
N GLU A 136 10.40 -15.05 23.30
CA GLU A 136 9.58 -15.42 22.15
C GLU A 136 8.40 -16.30 22.56
N ALA A 137 7.31 -16.20 21.81
CA ALA A 137 6.13 -17.03 21.97
C ALA A 137 5.44 -17.23 20.61
N SER A 138 4.69 -18.32 20.49
CA SER A 138 3.82 -18.55 19.34
C SER A 138 2.52 -19.20 19.75
N GLY A 139 1.43 -18.89 19.06
CA GLY A 139 0.13 -19.47 19.34
C GLY A 139 -0.88 -19.24 18.23
N PHE A 140 -2.01 -19.93 18.30
CA PHE A 140 -3.09 -19.77 17.33
C PHE A 140 -4.06 -18.65 17.72
N LEU A 141 -4.41 -17.84 16.74
CA LEU A 141 -5.45 -16.81 16.82
C LEU A 141 -6.82 -17.41 16.49
N GLN A 142 -7.83 -16.88 17.16
CA GLN A 142 -9.25 -17.16 16.97
C GLN A 142 -9.94 -15.91 16.44
N ASP A 143 -11.08 -16.09 15.78
CA ASP A 143 -11.88 -14.97 15.29
C ASP A 143 -12.19 -13.97 16.42
N ALA A 144 -12.09 -12.68 16.09
CA ALA A 144 -12.28 -11.55 17.00
C ALA A 144 -11.25 -11.38 18.14
N ASP A 145 -10.13 -12.11 18.12
CA ASP A 145 -9.01 -11.84 19.03
C ASP A 145 -8.50 -10.40 18.86
N VAL A 146 -8.23 -9.74 19.99
CA VAL A 146 -7.57 -8.42 20.00
C VAL A 146 -6.20 -8.54 20.65
N LEU A 147 -5.15 -8.31 19.88
CA LEU A 147 -3.77 -8.30 20.33
C LEU A 147 -3.34 -6.89 20.73
N ILE A 148 -2.60 -6.76 21.81
CA ILE A 148 -2.03 -5.48 22.26
C ILE A 148 -0.53 -5.67 22.48
N LEU A 149 0.30 -5.05 21.63
CA LEU A 149 1.75 -4.99 21.84
C LEU A 149 2.09 -3.64 22.48
N GLN A 150 2.89 -3.67 23.53
CA GLN A 150 3.12 -2.52 24.41
C GLN A 150 4.59 -2.36 24.72
N THR A 151 5.09 -1.12 24.66
CA THR A 151 6.37 -0.81 25.31
C THR A 151 6.21 -0.91 26.83
N ARG A 152 7.31 -1.15 27.53
CA ARG A 152 7.33 -1.25 29.00
C ARG A 152 6.63 -0.07 29.65
N LYS A 153 6.94 1.15 29.17
CA LYS A 153 6.37 2.37 29.75
C LYS A 153 4.87 2.47 29.55
N PHE A 154 4.35 1.99 28.43
CA PHE A 154 2.91 1.96 28.19
C PHE A 154 2.19 1.04 29.18
N SER A 155 2.70 -0.18 29.39
CA SER A 155 2.11 -1.14 30.33
C SER A 155 2.21 -0.72 31.81
N GLU A 156 3.18 0.13 32.16
CA GLU A 156 3.27 0.74 33.50
C GLU A 156 2.24 1.86 33.70
N VAL A 157 1.88 2.57 32.62
CA VAL A 157 1.01 3.76 32.68
C VAL A 157 -0.46 3.39 32.59
N ILE A 158 -0.80 2.43 31.73
CA ILE A 158 -2.16 1.95 31.49
C ILE A 158 -2.29 0.56 32.10
N SER A 159 -3.16 0.42 33.10
CA SER A 159 -3.42 -0.88 33.73
C SER A 159 -4.30 -1.77 32.85
N ASP A 160 -4.21 -3.08 33.09
CA ASP A 160 -5.03 -4.10 32.42
C ASP A 160 -6.54 -3.82 32.56
N SER A 161 -6.98 -3.30 33.71
CA SER A 161 -8.36 -2.90 33.93
C SER A 161 -8.81 -1.76 33.02
N THR A 162 -7.94 -0.75 32.84
CA THR A 162 -8.21 0.40 31.98
C THR A 162 -8.20 -0.02 30.51
N LEU A 163 -7.25 -0.87 30.10
CA LEU A 163 -7.24 -1.45 28.75
C LEU A 163 -8.55 -2.20 28.46
N LEU A 164 -9.00 -3.05 29.38
CA LEU A 164 -10.22 -3.83 29.21
C LEU A 164 -11.45 -2.91 29.10
N GLU A 165 -11.57 -1.90 29.96
CA GLU A 165 -12.69 -0.94 29.95
C GLU A 165 -12.86 -0.24 28.59
N PHE A 166 -11.76 0.25 28.00
CA PHE A 166 -11.80 0.92 26.70
C PHE A 166 -12.04 -0.05 25.54
N LEU A 167 -11.52 -1.28 25.63
CA LEU A 167 -11.69 -2.30 24.60
C LEU A 167 -13.07 -2.99 24.63
N GLU A 168 -13.82 -2.91 25.73
CA GLU A 168 -15.18 -3.48 25.83
C GLU A 168 -16.25 -2.56 25.24
N ASN A 169 -16.10 -1.25 25.42
CA ASN A 169 -17.18 -0.28 25.17
C ASN A 169 -17.06 0.46 23.85
N SER A 170 -16.03 0.17 23.03
CA SER A 170 -15.72 0.98 21.86
C SER A 170 -14.98 0.20 20.77
N THR A 171 -14.84 0.79 19.58
CA THR A 171 -13.98 0.20 18.54
C THR A 171 -12.51 0.33 18.94
N ILE A 172 -11.60 -0.47 18.37
CA ILE A 172 -10.17 -0.35 18.69
C ILE A 172 -9.61 1.05 18.36
N THR A 173 -10.20 1.75 17.39
CA THR A 173 -9.84 3.12 17.03
C THR A 173 -10.27 4.09 18.13
N ASP A 174 -11.52 4.00 18.57
CA ASP A 174 -12.03 4.84 19.66
C ASP A 174 -11.28 4.56 20.98
N ALA A 175 -10.97 3.29 21.27
CA ALA A 175 -10.17 2.91 22.42
C ALA A 175 -8.79 3.57 22.38
N SER A 176 -8.15 3.58 21.21
CA SER A 176 -6.86 4.24 20.99
C SER A 176 -6.94 5.75 21.19
N GLU A 177 -7.97 6.41 20.67
CA GLU A 177 -8.18 7.86 20.83
C GLU A 177 -8.44 8.25 22.29
N ASN A 178 -9.16 7.42 23.04
CA ASN A 178 -9.46 7.66 24.45
C ASN A 178 -8.28 7.33 25.39
N LEU A 179 -7.40 6.39 25.01
CA LEU A 179 -6.19 6.07 25.76
C LEU A 179 -5.05 7.08 25.54
N ALA A 180 -5.00 7.73 24.37
CA ALA A 180 -3.91 8.65 24.03
C ALA A 180 -3.73 9.82 25.02
N PRO A 181 -4.80 10.50 25.51
CA PRO A 181 -4.67 11.56 26.53
C PRO A 181 -3.99 11.09 27.82
N LEU A 182 -4.25 9.85 28.27
CA LEU A 182 -3.68 9.30 29.51
C LEU A 182 -2.16 9.09 29.40
N ILE A 183 -1.66 8.89 28.19
CA ILE A 183 -0.23 8.79 27.89
C ILE A 183 0.41 10.18 27.82
N HIS A 184 -0.26 11.14 27.19
CA HIS A 184 0.26 12.50 26.98
C HIS A 184 0.25 13.35 28.26
N GLU A 185 -0.71 13.16 29.16
CA GLU A 185 -0.81 13.89 30.43
C GLU A 185 0.40 13.64 31.35
N LYS A 186 1.03 12.47 31.26
CA LYS A 186 2.10 12.03 32.16
C LYS A 186 3.52 12.21 31.60
N GLU A 187 3.70 12.95 30.50
CA GLU A 187 5.00 13.19 29.84
C GLU A 187 5.86 11.92 29.68
N ASN A 188 5.29 10.84 29.15
CA ASN A 188 5.99 9.54 28.98
C ASN A 188 6.44 9.33 27.53
N PRO A 189 7.58 9.91 27.09
CA PRO A 189 7.99 9.88 25.68
C PRO A 189 8.27 8.48 25.13
N THR A 190 8.44 7.50 26.01
CA THR A 190 8.77 6.10 25.70
C THR A 190 7.55 5.16 25.71
N ALA A 191 6.33 5.70 25.85
CA ALA A 191 5.10 4.92 25.85
C ALA A 191 4.50 4.82 24.43
N SER A 192 4.39 3.60 23.92
CA SER A 192 3.64 3.33 22.70
C SER A 192 2.99 1.94 22.73
N ALA A 193 1.91 1.79 21.98
CA ALA A 193 1.18 0.54 21.82
C ALA A 193 0.59 0.40 20.41
N VAL A 194 0.38 -0.84 19.97
CA VAL A 194 -0.44 -1.16 18.81
C VAL A 194 -1.48 -2.20 19.21
N ILE A 195 -2.73 -1.91 18.87
CA ILE A 195 -3.90 -2.75 19.12
C ILE A 195 -4.32 -3.34 17.78
N VAL A 196 -4.44 -4.66 17.66
CA VAL A 196 -4.75 -5.37 16.42
C VAL A 196 -5.94 -6.28 16.63
N ASN A 197 -7.02 -6.06 15.89
CA ASN A 197 -8.18 -6.96 15.83
C ASN A 197 -8.00 -7.95 14.66
N TYR A 198 -8.08 -9.24 14.97
CA TYR A 198 -7.96 -10.34 14.03
C TYR A 198 -9.33 -10.93 13.66
N LYS A 199 -9.57 -11.11 12.36
CA LYS A 199 -10.76 -11.76 11.81
C LYS A 199 -10.36 -13.03 11.06
N GLU A 200 -10.94 -14.17 11.40
CA GLU A 200 -10.57 -15.44 10.76
C GLU A 200 -11.14 -15.51 9.33
N GLN A 201 -10.32 -15.98 8.37
CA GLN A 201 -10.81 -16.24 7.02
C GLN A 201 -11.60 -17.55 7.00
N THR A 202 -12.88 -17.48 6.66
CA THR A 202 -13.68 -18.68 6.38
C THR A 202 -13.09 -19.38 5.16
N LYS A 203 -12.44 -20.52 5.35
CA LYS A 203 -12.01 -21.38 4.24
C LYS A 203 -13.25 -21.83 3.47
N VAL A 204 -13.41 -21.37 2.24
CA VAL A 204 -14.20 -22.12 1.26
C VAL A 204 -13.35 -23.35 0.93
N GLU A 205 -13.84 -24.54 1.26
CA GLU A 205 -13.21 -25.81 0.90
C GLU A 205 -13.03 -25.87 -0.62
N GLU A 206 -11.81 -25.63 -1.06
CA GLU A 206 -11.37 -25.88 -2.43
C GLU A 206 -11.19 -27.39 -2.55
N PHE A 207 -12.13 -28.06 -3.23
CA PHE A 207 -12.02 -29.48 -3.58
C PHE A 207 -10.68 -29.72 -4.27
N ALA A 208 -9.81 -30.49 -3.63
CA ALA A 208 -8.56 -30.96 -4.22
C ALA A 208 -8.87 -31.77 -5.50
N PRO A 209 -8.10 -31.60 -6.58
CA PRO A 209 -8.22 -32.46 -7.76
C PRO A 209 -7.73 -33.87 -7.42
N GLU A 210 -8.56 -34.87 -7.69
CA GLU A 210 -8.16 -36.28 -7.65
C GLU A 210 -6.97 -36.51 -8.60
N GLU A 211 -5.87 -37.04 -8.06
CA GLU A 211 -4.77 -37.59 -8.84
C GLU A 211 -5.25 -38.83 -9.60
N LYS A 212 -5.20 -38.73 -10.94
CA LYS A 212 -5.29 -39.90 -11.82
C LYS A 212 -4.05 -40.77 -11.66
N SER A 213 -4.21 -41.92 -11.02
CA SER A 213 -3.29 -43.05 -11.14
C SER A 213 -3.88 -44.14 -12.05
N GLN A 214 -3.00 -44.78 -12.80
CA GLN A 214 -3.22 -45.51 -14.04
C GLN A 214 -3.96 -46.85 -13.89
N GLU A 215 -4.71 -47.24 -14.92
CA GLU A 215 -5.24 -48.59 -15.13
C GLU A 215 -4.10 -49.60 -15.34
N GLN A 216 -4.17 -50.79 -14.71
CA GLN A 216 -3.91 -52.08 -15.38
C GLN A 216 -4.57 -53.29 -14.65
N VAL A 217 -5.54 -53.91 -15.36
CA VAL A 217 -5.66 -55.35 -15.71
C VAL A 217 -6.05 -56.41 -14.65
N HIS A 218 -7.31 -56.89 -14.78
CA HIS A 218 -7.86 -58.27 -14.70
C HIS A 218 -7.87 -59.08 -13.39
N GLN A 219 -9.07 -59.42 -12.88
CA GLN A 219 -9.78 -60.72 -13.09
C GLN A 219 -11.10 -60.77 -12.29
N GLU A 220 -12.18 -61.19 -12.95
CA GLU A 220 -13.44 -61.67 -12.35
C GLU A 220 -13.24 -63.11 -11.81
N PRO A 221 -14.03 -63.63 -10.83
CA PRO A 221 -15.41 -64.05 -11.14
C PRO A 221 -16.47 -63.97 -10.01
N ILE A 222 -17.71 -63.68 -10.45
CA ILE A 222 -19.02 -64.30 -10.15
C ILE A 222 -19.21 -65.16 -8.87
N SER A 223 -20.20 -64.80 -8.04
CA SER A 223 -21.32 -65.67 -7.54
C SER A 223 -22.19 -64.91 -6.52
N GLN A 224 -23.45 -64.59 -6.84
CA GLN A 224 -24.69 -65.30 -6.47
C GLN A 224 -25.16 -65.19 -4.99
N GLN A 225 -26.33 -64.56 -4.87
CA GLN A 225 -27.54 -64.98 -4.14
C GLN A 225 -27.65 -64.99 -2.60
N ASP A 226 -28.86 -64.52 -2.24
CA ASP A 226 -29.75 -64.94 -1.16
C ASP A 226 -29.82 -64.18 0.17
N GLN A 227 -30.96 -63.48 0.28
CA GLN A 227 -31.96 -63.52 1.36
C GLN A 227 -31.53 -64.20 2.67
N SER A 228 -31.73 -63.54 3.79
CA SER A 228 -32.90 -63.77 4.66
C SER A 228 -32.78 -63.11 6.04
N GLU A 229 -33.93 -62.58 6.46
CA GLU A 229 -34.51 -62.63 7.81
C GLU A 229 -33.87 -61.95 9.04
N ASN A 230 -34.65 -60.98 9.54
CA ASN A 230 -35.18 -60.89 10.91
C ASN A 230 -34.25 -61.18 12.10
N LYS A 231 -34.13 -60.19 12.99
CA LYS A 231 -34.80 -60.25 14.32
C LYS A 231 -34.78 -58.91 15.06
N THR A 232 -36.00 -58.42 15.28
CA THR A 232 -36.57 -57.81 16.49
C THR A 232 -35.66 -57.52 17.70
N GLY A 233 -35.84 -56.31 18.25
CA GLY A 233 -35.61 -55.97 19.65
C GLY A 233 -36.48 -54.79 20.08
N TYR A 234 -37.61 -55.10 20.72
CA TYR A 234 -38.54 -54.19 21.40
C TYR A 234 -37.89 -53.50 22.60
N PHE A 235 -38.26 -52.24 22.89
CA PHE A 235 -38.74 -51.72 24.20
C PHE A 235 -39.39 -50.35 23.89
N ALA A 236 -40.71 -50.23 23.96
CA ALA A 236 -41.56 -50.04 25.14
C ALA A 236 -41.94 -48.55 25.32
N THR A 237 -43.26 -48.39 25.43
CA THR A 237 -44.11 -47.20 25.48
C THR A 237 -43.98 -46.40 26.77
N GLU A 238 -44.28 -45.10 26.75
CA GLU A 238 -45.37 -44.55 27.57
C GLU A 238 -45.83 -43.12 27.17
N ASN A 239 -47.03 -42.82 27.63
CA ASN A 239 -48.02 -41.86 27.17
C ASN A 239 -47.81 -40.41 27.63
N GLY A 240 -48.45 -39.45 26.94
CA GLY A 240 -48.82 -38.15 27.53
C GLY A 240 -49.00 -36.97 26.56
N GLN A 241 -50.17 -36.85 25.94
CA GLN A 241 -50.72 -35.56 25.45
C GLN A 241 -51.28 -34.75 26.64
N PRO A 242 -51.61 -33.42 26.58
CA PRO A 242 -52.07 -32.66 25.39
C PRO A 242 -51.76 -31.14 25.27
N LYS A 243 -52.01 -30.60 24.06
CA LYS A 243 -52.45 -29.23 23.68
C LYS A 243 -51.50 -28.05 23.99
N THR A 244 -51.03 -27.29 23.02
CA THR A 244 -51.83 -26.26 22.31
C THR A 244 -51.03 -25.61 21.16
N THR A 245 -51.75 -25.22 20.09
CA THR A 245 -51.53 -24.05 19.21
C THR A 245 -50.17 -23.86 18.50
N LEU A 246 -50.14 -24.06 17.18
CA LEU A 246 -50.28 -22.99 16.17
C LEU A 246 -50.08 -23.55 14.76
N LEU A 247 -51.20 -23.65 14.04
CA LEU A 247 -51.24 -23.73 12.59
C LEU A 247 -50.96 -22.34 12.02
N THR A 248 -49.90 -22.19 11.23
CA THR A 248 -49.86 -21.17 10.17
C THR A 248 -49.08 -21.65 8.95
N LYS A 249 -49.86 -21.98 7.91
CA LYS A 249 -49.61 -21.74 6.48
C LYS A 249 -48.37 -22.39 5.82
N LEU A 250 -48.56 -23.61 5.33
CA LEU A 250 -47.96 -24.06 4.08
C LEU A 250 -49.05 -24.08 2.99
N SER A 251 -49.00 -23.10 2.10
CA SER A 251 -49.84 -23.02 0.89
C SER A 251 -49.25 -23.91 -0.20
N SER A 252 -50.05 -24.87 -0.66
CA SER A 252 -49.78 -25.79 -1.77
C SER A 252 -49.74 -25.05 -3.14
N PRO A 253 -48.75 -25.33 -4.03
CA PRO A 253 -48.70 -24.77 -5.38
C PRO A 253 -49.45 -25.64 -6.39
N PHE A 254 -50.70 -26.04 -6.10
CA PHE A 254 -51.55 -26.77 -7.05
C PHE A 254 -52.98 -26.21 -7.08
N SER A 255 -53.14 -25.00 -7.63
CA SER A 255 -54.45 -24.42 -7.93
C SER A 255 -54.62 -23.93 -9.38
N ILE A 256 -53.65 -24.22 -10.27
CA ILE A 256 -53.73 -23.83 -11.70
C ILE A 256 -54.56 -24.81 -12.55
N LEU A 257 -54.95 -25.98 -12.03
CA LEU A 257 -55.71 -26.99 -12.79
C LEU A 257 -57.24 -26.77 -12.83
N LYS A 258 -57.80 -25.69 -12.26
CA LYS A 258 -59.26 -25.45 -12.23
C LYS A 258 -59.82 -24.55 -13.34
N ARG A 259 -59.06 -24.22 -14.39
CA ARG A 259 -59.57 -23.41 -15.53
C ARG A 259 -59.33 -23.95 -16.93
N LEU A 260 -58.99 -25.23 -17.11
CA LEU A 260 -59.14 -25.86 -18.43
C LEU A 260 -60.58 -26.35 -18.64
N ARG A 261 -61.40 -25.53 -19.32
CA ARG A 261 -62.63 -26.00 -19.97
C ARG A 261 -62.23 -26.82 -21.20
N ILE A 262 -62.18 -28.14 -21.04
CA ILE A 262 -62.02 -29.06 -22.17
C ILE A 262 -63.37 -29.12 -22.90
N PRO A 263 -63.46 -28.80 -24.20
CA PRO A 263 -64.71 -28.94 -24.95
C PRO A 263 -65.12 -30.42 -24.98
N SER A 264 -66.38 -30.72 -24.63
CA SER A 264 -66.87 -32.10 -24.70
C SER A 264 -67.04 -32.50 -26.16
N ILE A 265 -66.13 -33.33 -26.67
CA ILE A 265 -66.27 -33.95 -27.98
C ILE A 265 -67.32 -35.06 -27.84
N SER A 266 -68.59 -34.74 -28.13
CA SER A 266 -69.69 -35.71 -28.23
C SER A 266 -69.58 -36.46 -29.56
N GLY A 267 -69.42 -37.79 -29.50
CA GLY A 267 -69.38 -38.65 -30.71
C GLY A 267 -68.40 -39.83 -30.68
N LEU A 268 -67.52 -39.95 -29.67
CA LEU A 268 -66.52 -41.03 -29.59
C LEU A 268 -66.82 -42.04 -28.45
N SER A 269 -66.65 -43.34 -28.72
CA SER A 269 -66.77 -44.42 -27.74
C SER A 269 -65.69 -44.31 -26.64
N GLN A 270 -66.00 -44.77 -25.42
CA GLN A 270 -65.13 -44.70 -24.23
C GLN A 270 -63.65 -45.07 -24.48
N PRO A 271 -63.29 -46.14 -25.22
CA PRO A 271 -61.88 -46.45 -25.48
C PRO A 271 -61.16 -45.40 -26.36
N ARG A 272 -61.87 -44.73 -27.27
CA ARG A 272 -61.27 -43.70 -28.15
C ARG A 272 -60.97 -42.39 -27.41
N LYS A 273 -61.73 -42.08 -26.34
CA LYS A 273 -61.46 -40.90 -25.49
C LYS A 273 -60.21 -41.08 -24.63
N VAL A 274 -59.96 -42.30 -24.13
CA VAL A 274 -58.75 -42.64 -23.37
C VAL A 274 -57.52 -42.55 -24.27
N ILE A 275 -57.60 -43.07 -25.50
CA ILE A 275 -56.51 -42.96 -26.48
C ILE A 275 -56.20 -41.50 -26.81
N LEU A 276 -57.22 -40.65 -27.01
CA LEU A 276 -57.02 -39.23 -27.28
C LEU A 276 -56.34 -38.49 -26.11
N LEU A 277 -56.72 -38.80 -24.87
CA LEU A 277 -56.10 -38.22 -23.67
C LEU A 277 -54.61 -38.58 -23.58
N ILE A 278 -54.26 -39.85 -23.83
CA ILE A 278 -52.87 -40.32 -23.82
C ILE A 278 -52.07 -39.59 -24.90
N VAL A 279 -52.61 -39.43 -26.10
CA VAL A 279 -51.95 -38.69 -27.20
C VAL A 279 -51.69 -37.23 -26.81
N VAL A 280 -52.66 -36.55 -26.19
CA VAL A 280 -52.49 -35.16 -25.74
C VAL A 280 -51.42 -35.02 -24.66
N VAL A 281 -51.37 -35.95 -23.70
CA VAL A 281 -50.33 -35.95 -22.65
C VAL A 281 -48.94 -36.18 -23.25
N ILE A 282 -48.81 -37.10 -24.20
CA ILE A 282 -47.54 -37.35 -24.91
C ILE A 282 -47.09 -36.12 -25.70
N VAL A 283 -48.01 -35.42 -26.37
CA VAL A 283 -47.68 -34.18 -27.10
C VAL A 283 -47.20 -33.09 -26.16
N ILE A 284 -47.81 -32.92 -24.98
CA ILE A 284 -47.38 -31.93 -23.98
C ILE A 284 -45.99 -32.28 -23.45
N LEU A 285 -45.72 -33.55 -23.13
CA LEU A 285 -44.40 -34.01 -22.68
C LEU A 285 -43.34 -33.83 -23.78
N PHE A 286 -43.70 -34.11 -25.04
CA PHE A 286 -42.81 -33.94 -26.18
C PHE A 286 -42.47 -32.46 -26.40
N VAL A 287 -43.47 -31.58 -26.44
CA VAL A 287 -43.26 -30.11 -26.57
C VAL A 287 -42.45 -29.57 -25.39
N GLY A 288 -42.73 -30.02 -24.16
CA GLY A 288 -41.93 -29.66 -22.98
C GLY A 288 -40.48 -30.13 -23.08
N SER A 289 -40.25 -31.35 -23.56
CA SER A 289 -38.89 -31.90 -23.75
C SER A 289 -38.10 -31.15 -24.82
N VAL A 290 -38.75 -30.78 -25.94
CA VAL A 290 -38.13 -29.98 -27.02
C VAL A 290 -37.82 -28.58 -26.51
N PHE A 291 -38.71 -27.96 -25.74
CA PHE A 291 -38.47 -26.65 -25.13
C PHE A 291 -37.28 -26.68 -24.16
N LEU A 292 -37.21 -27.68 -23.28
CA LEU A 292 -36.09 -27.86 -22.36
C LEU A 292 -34.77 -28.15 -23.10
N ALA A 293 -34.81 -28.94 -24.18
CA ALA A 293 -33.64 -29.22 -25.01
C ALA A 293 -33.13 -27.96 -25.73
N LEU A 294 -34.03 -27.14 -26.28
CA LEU A 294 -33.68 -25.86 -26.90
C LEU A 294 -33.12 -24.86 -25.88
N GLN A 295 -33.67 -24.82 -24.66
CA GLN A 295 -33.15 -23.99 -23.57
C GLN A 295 -31.74 -24.45 -23.15
N LYS A 296 -31.53 -25.76 -23.01
CA LYS A 296 -30.23 -26.35 -22.66
C LYS A 296 -29.16 -26.07 -23.72
N GLN A 297 -29.52 -26.19 -25.00
CA GLN A 297 -28.61 -25.92 -26.11
C GLN A 297 -28.17 -24.44 -26.18
N GLY A 298 -29.06 -23.52 -25.82
CA GLY A 298 -28.73 -22.09 -25.70
C GLY A 298 -27.71 -21.80 -24.60
N VAL A 299 -27.89 -22.41 -23.42
CA VAL A 299 -26.97 -22.23 -22.28
C VAL A 299 -25.58 -22.81 -22.57
N GLU A 300 -25.50 -24.01 -23.16
CA GLU A 300 -24.23 -24.63 -23.54
C GLU A 300 -23.46 -23.81 -24.57
N LYS A 301 -24.15 -23.22 -25.55
CA LYS A 301 -23.52 -22.34 -26.56
C LYS A 301 -22.91 -21.10 -25.92
N VAL A 302 -23.65 -20.41 -25.06
CA VAL A 302 -23.16 -19.21 -24.34
C VAL A 302 -21.98 -19.57 -23.43
N GLN A 303 -22.04 -20.72 -22.75
CA GLN A 303 -20.95 -21.19 -21.90
C GLN A 303 -19.69 -21.50 -22.71
N SER A 304 -19.82 -22.13 -23.88
CA SER A 304 -18.69 -22.43 -24.76
C SER A 304 -18.01 -21.17 -25.30
N GLN A 305 -18.79 -20.15 -25.67
CA GLN A 305 -18.28 -18.86 -26.13
C GLN A 305 -17.51 -18.16 -25.01
N PHE A 306 -18.10 -18.08 -23.82
CA PHE A 306 -17.44 -17.52 -22.64
C PHE A 306 -16.12 -18.24 -22.31
N ALA A 307 -16.12 -19.59 -22.33
CA ALA A 307 -14.94 -20.40 -22.05
C ALA A 307 -13.81 -20.21 -23.09
N SER A 308 -14.12 -19.84 -24.33
CA SER A 308 -13.11 -19.58 -25.35
C SER A 308 -12.42 -18.21 -25.21
N ILE A 309 -13.10 -17.23 -24.59
CA ILE A 309 -12.66 -15.82 -24.53
C ILE A 309 -12.08 -15.48 -23.15
N TYR A 310 -12.85 -15.73 -22.08
CA TYR A 310 -12.57 -15.20 -20.76
C TYR A 310 -11.28 -15.74 -20.14
N PRO A 311 -10.97 -17.06 -20.17
CA PRO A 311 -9.72 -17.58 -19.62
C PRO A 311 -8.47 -17.04 -20.34
N GLN A 312 -8.55 -16.83 -21.66
CA GLN A 312 -7.42 -16.29 -22.44
C GLN A 312 -7.16 -14.82 -22.09
N ALA A 313 -8.22 -14.03 -21.98
CA ALA A 313 -8.12 -12.64 -21.54
C ALA A 313 -7.63 -12.52 -20.09
N LEU A 314 -8.13 -13.37 -19.19
CA LEU A 314 -7.71 -13.40 -17.79
C LEU A 314 -6.22 -13.74 -17.67
N LYS A 315 -5.75 -14.76 -18.38
CA LYS A 315 -4.32 -15.10 -18.44
C LYS A 315 -3.48 -13.92 -18.89
N LYS A 316 -3.88 -13.21 -19.95
CA LYS A 316 -3.17 -12.03 -20.46
C LYS A 316 -3.17 -10.86 -19.46
N TYR A 317 -4.25 -10.69 -18.72
CA TYR A 317 -4.31 -9.73 -17.62
C TYR A 317 -3.36 -10.11 -16.47
N GLU A 318 -3.31 -11.37 -16.06
CA GLU A 318 -2.38 -11.86 -15.03
C GLU A 318 -0.92 -11.77 -15.46
N GLU A 319 -0.60 -12.11 -16.72
CA GLU A 319 0.72 -11.86 -17.33
C GLU A 319 1.07 -10.37 -17.21
N GLY A 320 0.15 -9.47 -17.59
CA GLY A 320 0.33 -8.03 -17.45
C GLY A 320 0.60 -7.58 -16.01
N GLN A 321 -0.14 -8.12 -15.04
CA GLN A 321 0.05 -7.81 -13.61
C GLN A 321 1.43 -8.27 -13.13
N SER A 322 1.87 -9.47 -13.49
CA SER A 322 3.18 -10.00 -13.10
C SER A 322 4.35 -9.24 -13.71
N LEU A 323 4.15 -8.62 -14.86
CA LEU A 323 5.16 -7.86 -15.59
C LEU A 323 5.20 -6.39 -15.18
N MET A 324 4.25 -5.89 -14.38
CA MET A 324 4.15 -4.46 -14.05
C MET A 324 5.44 -3.93 -13.38
N ASP A 325 6.06 -4.74 -12.53
CA ASP A 325 7.25 -4.35 -11.79
C ASP A 325 8.56 -4.70 -12.53
N LEU A 326 8.50 -5.68 -13.44
CA LEU A 326 9.67 -6.18 -14.17
C LEU A 326 9.86 -5.49 -15.53
N ASN A 327 8.78 -5.28 -16.28
CA ASN A 327 8.79 -4.69 -17.62
C ASN A 327 7.42 -4.10 -18.00
N GLN A 328 7.24 -2.81 -17.74
CA GLN A 328 5.96 -2.11 -17.98
C GLN A 328 5.52 -2.06 -19.45
N THR A 329 6.43 -2.13 -20.42
CA THR A 329 6.06 -2.17 -21.84
C THR A 329 5.41 -3.51 -22.20
N LEU A 330 5.99 -4.62 -21.74
CA LEU A 330 5.40 -5.95 -21.91
C LEU A 330 4.12 -6.12 -21.08
N ALA A 331 4.05 -5.48 -19.90
CA ALA A 331 2.83 -5.41 -19.10
C ALA A 331 1.69 -4.72 -19.88
N LYS A 332 1.97 -3.54 -20.45
CA LYS A 332 1.01 -2.78 -21.28
C LYS A 332 0.56 -3.57 -22.51
N ASP A 333 1.48 -4.21 -23.23
CA ASP A 333 1.14 -5.06 -24.38
C ASP A 333 0.23 -6.22 -23.96
N SER A 334 0.54 -6.88 -22.84
CA SER A 334 -0.30 -7.95 -22.26
C SER A 334 -1.70 -7.46 -21.89
N PHE A 335 -1.83 -6.28 -21.26
CA PHE A 335 -3.13 -5.67 -20.97
C PHE A 335 -3.90 -5.27 -22.23
N GLN A 336 -3.23 -4.74 -23.26
CA GLN A 336 -3.86 -4.41 -24.54
C GLN A 336 -4.36 -5.66 -25.27
N GLN A 337 -3.60 -6.75 -25.24
CA GLN A 337 -4.03 -8.06 -25.76
C GLN A 337 -5.26 -8.58 -25.00
N ALA A 338 -5.26 -8.51 -23.66
CA ALA A 338 -6.40 -8.89 -22.84
C ALA A 338 -7.66 -8.07 -23.20
N LYS A 339 -7.52 -6.74 -23.33
CA LYS A 339 -8.61 -5.84 -23.72
C LYS A 339 -9.17 -6.16 -25.10
N LYS A 340 -8.30 -6.47 -26.06
CA LYS A 340 -8.70 -6.85 -27.42
C LYS A 340 -9.53 -8.15 -27.42
N ILE A 341 -9.04 -9.20 -26.73
CA ILE A 341 -9.75 -10.49 -26.62
C ILE A 341 -11.16 -10.30 -26.05
N LEU A 342 -11.31 -9.48 -25.01
CA LEU A 342 -12.62 -9.22 -24.40
C LEU A 342 -13.54 -8.41 -25.31
N ASN A 343 -13.04 -7.38 -25.99
CA ASN A 343 -13.85 -6.57 -26.91
C ASN A 343 -14.33 -7.37 -28.11
N ASP A 344 -13.46 -8.19 -28.70
CA ASP A 344 -13.80 -9.07 -29.83
C ASP A 344 -14.83 -10.13 -29.42
N GLY A 345 -14.77 -10.59 -28.16
CA GLY A 345 -15.68 -11.59 -27.62
C GLY A 345 -17.01 -11.05 -27.10
N LYS A 346 -17.07 -9.80 -26.65
CA LYS A 346 -18.23 -9.20 -25.96
C LYS A 346 -19.50 -9.21 -26.81
N SER A 347 -19.40 -8.94 -28.11
CA SER A 347 -20.56 -8.92 -29.01
C SER A 347 -21.19 -10.29 -29.26
N THR A 348 -20.53 -11.38 -28.84
CA THR A 348 -21.02 -12.75 -29.02
C THR A 348 -21.83 -13.27 -27.83
N LEU A 349 -21.82 -12.55 -26.70
CA LEU A 349 -22.53 -12.91 -25.47
C LEU A 349 -23.93 -12.27 -25.42
N PRO A 350 -24.93 -12.93 -24.79
CA PRO A 350 -26.24 -12.32 -24.56
C PRO A 350 -26.13 -11.10 -23.64
N LYS A 351 -26.87 -10.04 -23.98
CA LYS A 351 -26.97 -8.84 -23.14
C LYS A 351 -27.56 -9.17 -21.77
N ASP A 352 -27.04 -8.51 -20.74
CA ASP A 352 -27.44 -8.65 -19.33
C ASP A 352 -27.22 -10.05 -18.74
N SER A 353 -26.34 -10.85 -19.36
CA SER A 353 -25.96 -12.17 -18.84
C SER A 353 -24.87 -12.07 -17.77
N SER A 354 -24.83 -13.05 -16.85
CA SER A 354 -23.75 -13.14 -15.84
C SER A 354 -22.35 -13.21 -16.46
N GLN A 355 -22.24 -13.85 -17.63
CA GLN A 355 -21.02 -13.94 -18.42
C GLN A 355 -20.58 -12.57 -18.95
N GLU A 356 -21.51 -11.76 -19.46
CA GLU A 356 -21.23 -10.38 -19.88
C GLU A 356 -20.77 -9.52 -18.69
N SER A 357 -21.41 -9.66 -17.52
CA SER A 357 -20.99 -8.93 -16.31
C SER A 357 -19.55 -9.22 -15.92
N LYS A 358 -19.10 -10.48 -15.99
CA LYS A 358 -17.69 -10.86 -15.74
C LYS A 358 -16.73 -10.24 -16.75
N VAL A 359 -17.11 -10.22 -18.03
CA VAL A 359 -16.33 -9.56 -19.09
C VAL A 359 -16.22 -8.05 -18.83
N ILE A 360 -17.31 -7.40 -18.43
CA ILE A 360 -17.32 -5.97 -18.08
C ILE A 360 -16.45 -5.69 -16.86
N GLU A 361 -16.52 -6.53 -15.82
CA GLU A 361 -15.68 -6.38 -14.62
C GLU A 361 -14.19 -6.50 -14.96
N LEU A 362 -13.80 -7.50 -15.76
CA LEU A 362 -12.42 -7.68 -16.17
C LEU A 362 -11.95 -6.55 -17.10
N LEU A 363 -12.80 -6.08 -18.01
CA LEU A 363 -12.52 -4.88 -18.82
C LEU A 363 -12.27 -3.65 -17.94
N ALA A 364 -13.07 -3.44 -16.88
CA ALA A 364 -12.87 -2.32 -15.95
C ALA A 364 -11.54 -2.44 -15.19
N LYS A 365 -11.14 -3.65 -14.77
CA LYS A 365 -9.83 -3.90 -14.15
C LYS A 365 -8.69 -3.64 -15.14
N ILE A 366 -8.81 -4.11 -16.38
CA ILE A 366 -7.83 -3.86 -17.44
C ILE A 366 -7.76 -2.36 -17.77
N ASP A 367 -8.88 -1.66 -17.82
CA ASP A 367 -8.92 -0.21 -18.04
C ASP A 367 -8.33 0.56 -16.87
N THR A 368 -8.45 0.04 -15.65
CA THR A 368 -7.76 0.58 -14.47
C THR A 368 -6.26 0.32 -14.54
N ALA A 369 -5.83 -0.87 -14.98
CA ALA A 369 -4.41 -1.23 -15.17
C ALA A 369 -3.76 -0.47 -16.35
N LEU A 370 -4.51 -0.24 -17.42
CA LEU A 370 -4.10 0.59 -18.56
C LEU A 370 -4.22 2.08 -18.22
N GLY A 371 -5.16 2.48 -17.37
CA GLY A 371 -5.40 3.85 -16.90
C GLY A 371 -4.50 4.28 -15.73
N SER A 372 -3.87 3.31 -15.06
CA SER A 372 -2.64 3.51 -14.27
C SER A 372 -1.39 3.60 -15.16
N SER A 373 -1.55 3.62 -16.49
CA SER A 373 -0.67 4.44 -17.31
C SER A 373 -0.81 5.87 -16.81
N ALA A 374 0.15 6.28 -16.01
CA ALA A 374 0.91 7.46 -16.32
C ALA A 374 0.06 8.57 -16.94
N ILE A 375 -0.65 9.31 -16.09
CA ILE A 375 -1.53 10.38 -16.50
C ILE A 375 -0.73 11.37 -17.36
N SER A 376 -0.83 11.26 -18.68
CA SER A 376 -0.26 12.22 -19.63
C SER A 376 -1.34 13.24 -19.95
N GLN A 377 -1.34 14.34 -19.22
CA GLN A 377 -2.32 15.40 -19.41
C GLN A 377 -1.68 16.59 -20.11
N SER A 378 -2.25 16.97 -21.24
CA SER A 378 -2.07 18.34 -21.71
C SER A 378 -2.79 19.26 -20.73
N VAL A 379 -2.06 20.18 -20.12
CA VAL A 379 -2.61 21.17 -19.18
C VAL A 379 -2.48 22.56 -19.76
N ASN A 380 -3.48 23.40 -19.49
CA ASN A 380 -3.41 24.80 -19.85
C ASN A 380 -2.59 25.54 -18.80
N ALA A 381 -1.67 26.39 -19.26
CA ALA A 381 -0.89 27.24 -18.39
C ALA A 381 -1.53 28.64 -18.35
N ALA A 382 -1.84 29.14 -17.15
CA ALA A 382 -2.40 30.46 -16.94
C ALA A 382 -1.30 31.43 -16.48
N GLY A 383 -1.18 32.61 -17.08
CA GLY A 383 -0.27 33.63 -16.58
C GLY A 383 -0.75 34.18 -15.24
N VAL A 384 0.14 34.28 -14.26
CA VAL A 384 -0.16 34.78 -12.91
C VAL A 384 0.75 35.94 -12.52
N ASN A 385 0.41 36.64 -11.44
CA ASN A 385 1.24 37.74 -10.94
C ASN A 385 2.58 37.19 -10.42
N LEU A 386 3.67 37.95 -10.60
CA LEU A 386 4.97 37.57 -10.04
C LEU A 386 4.94 37.44 -8.52
N SER A 387 4.06 38.15 -7.82
CA SER A 387 3.89 38.06 -6.37
C SER A 387 3.36 36.70 -5.87
N GLU A 388 2.81 35.86 -6.75
CA GLU A 388 2.34 34.50 -6.38
C GLU A 388 3.49 33.59 -5.93
N SER A 389 4.71 33.90 -6.34
CA SER A 389 5.91 33.19 -5.90
C SER A 389 7.00 34.20 -5.54
N PRO A 390 7.21 34.46 -4.24
CA PRO A 390 8.37 35.24 -3.79
C PRO A 390 9.69 34.67 -4.31
N TYR A 391 9.79 33.34 -4.39
CA TYR A 391 10.96 32.62 -4.90
C TYR A 391 11.25 32.92 -6.38
N LEU A 392 10.29 32.69 -7.27
CA LEU A 392 10.47 32.93 -8.70
C LEU A 392 10.57 34.43 -9.00
N LEU A 393 9.93 35.30 -8.20
CA LEU A 393 10.07 36.76 -8.31
C LEU A 393 11.52 37.21 -8.10
N VAL A 394 12.23 36.68 -7.09
CA VAL A 394 13.64 37.02 -6.83
C VAL A 394 14.51 36.71 -8.05
N GLN A 395 14.28 35.59 -8.73
CA GLN A 395 15.02 35.20 -9.93
C GLN A 395 14.82 36.13 -11.12
N THR A 396 13.75 36.93 -11.13
CA THR A 396 13.53 37.95 -12.18
C THR A 396 14.33 39.24 -11.93
N LYS A 397 14.85 39.41 -10.71
CA LYS A 397 15.53 40.62 -10.25
C LYS A 397 17.02 40.41 -10.03
N GLU A 398 17.39 39.24 -9.53
CA GLU A 398 18.75 38.88 -9.19
C GLU A 398 19.38 37.99 -10.26
N ASN A 399 20.68 38.17 -10.48
CA ASN A 399 21.47 37.32 -11.36
C ASN A 399 22.37 36.42 -10.50
N ALA A 400 22.05 35.13 -10.41
CA ALA A 400 22.79 34.15 -9.63
C ALA A 400 23.03 32.87 -10.44
N LEU A 401 23.93 32.01 -9.95
CA LEU A 401 24.24 30.71 -10.55
C LEU A 401 23.11 29.69 -10.29
N ASP A 402 22.54 29.69 -9.08
CA ASP A 402 21.32 28.92 -8.76
C ASP A 402 20.58 29.53 -7.54
N PHE A 403 19.35 29.09 -7.36
CA PHE A 403 18.45 29.50 -6.28
C PHE A 403 17.81 28.29 -5.58
N THR A 404 17.51 28.46 -4.29
CA THR A 404 16.66 27.57 -3.49
C THR A 404 15.83 28.39 -2.50
N LYS A 405 14.88 27.79 -1.79
CA LYS A 405 14.05 28.48 -0.79
C LYS A 405 13.73 27.60 0.40
N ASP A 406 13.47 28.24 1.54
CA ASP A 406 12.64 27.70 2.61
C ASP A 406 11.36 28.54 2.74
N ASP A 407 10.59 28.34 3.81
CA ASP A 407 9.34 29.07 4.05
C ASP A 407 9.54 30.59 4.21
N LYS A 408 10.73 31.02 4.63
CA LYS A 408 11.01 32.40 5.04
C LYS A 408 11.90 33.14 4.05
N ASN A 409 12.81 32.43 3.39
CA ASN A 409 13.90 33.01 2.62
C ASN A 409 14.03 32.36 1.25
N THR A 410 14.41 33.17 0.28
CA THR A 410 15.04 32.71 -0.95
C THR A 410 16.54 32.82 -0.79
N TYR A 411 17.25 31.74 -1.08
CA TYR A 411 18.70 31.68 -1.08
C TYR A 411 19.21 31.72 -2.52
N LEU A 412 20.31 32.44 -2.73
CA LEU A 412 20.98 32.52 -4.01
C LEU A 412 22.46 32.28 -3.82
N VAL A 413 23.09 31.68 -4.83
CA VAL A 413 24.54 31.55 -4.90
C VAL A 413 25.04 32.15 -6.20
N ASP A 414 26.05 33.00 -6.11
CA ASP A 414 26.74 33.57 -7.26
C ASP A 414 28.25 33.28 -7.20
N ALA A 415 29.03 33.97 -8.05
CA ALA A 415 30.47 33.77 -8.11
C ALA A 415 31.21 34.34 -6.88
N SER A 416 30.60 35.25 -6.13
CA SER A 416 31.18 35.97 -4.99
C SER A 416 30.66 35.53 -3.64
N GLU A 417 29.41 35.09 -3.52
CA GLU A 417 28.82 34.77 -2.22
C GLU A 417 27.64 33.79 -2.28
N LEU A 418 27.32 33.26 -1.11
CA LEU A 418 26.04 32.66 -0.77
C LEU A 418 25.25 33.69 0.05
N ALA A 419 24.04 34.02 -0.38
CA ALA A 419 23.21 35.04 0.25
C ALA A 419 21.76 34.59 0.43
N SER A 420 21.02 35.28 1.30
CA SER A 420 19.57 35.12 1.44
C SER A 420 18.81 36.43 1.31
N ILE A 421 17.60 36.35 0.76
CA ILE A 421 16.62 37.43 0.71
C ILE A 421 15.37 36.93 1.43
N VAL A 422 14.90 37.69 2.42
CA VAL A 422 13.65 37.38 3.12
C VAL A 422 12.48 37.52 2.13
N ASN A 423 11.56 36.56 2.12
CA ASN A 423 10.43 36.54 1.20
C ASN A 423 9.63 37.87 1.28
N GLY A 424 9.46 38.52 0.13
CA GLY A 424 8.78 39.82 0.01
C GLY A 424 9.69 41.04 0.22
N GLN A 425 10.96 40.86 0.58
CA GLN A 425 11.95 41.92 0.67
C GLN A 425 12.83 41.99 -0.59
N THR A 426 13.68 43.00 -0.67
CA THR A 426 14.62 43.22 -1.79
C THR A 426 16.08 43.26 -1.35
N SER A 427 16.36 43.49 -0.07
CA SER A 427 17.73 43.49 0.44
C SER A 427 18.22 42.07 0.65
N SER A 428 19.40 41.76 0.12
CA SER A 428 20.12 40.52 0.41
C SER A 428 20.95 40.62 1.69
N LYS A 429 21.18 39.48 2.33
CA LYS A 429 22.14 39.29 3.42
C LYS A 429 23.15 38.23 2.99
N THR A 430 24.43 38.60 2.96
CA THR A 430 25.54 37.66 2.79
C THR A 430 25.56 36.65 3.93
N LEU A 431 25.62 35.36 3.59
CA LEU A 431 25.70 34.24 4.53
C LEU A 431 27.10 33.62 4.56
N PHE A 432 27.78 33.60 3.41
CA PHE A 432 29.13 33.08 3.26
C PHE A 432 29.81 33.72 2.04
N GLU A 433 31.02 34.25 2.21
CA GLU A 433 31.82 34.82 1.11
C GLU A 433 32.60 33.71 0.38
N ASN A 434 32.54 33.69 -0.95
CA ASN A 434 33.23 32.70 -1.77
C ASN A 434 34.71 33.06 -1.98
N ASP A 435 35.61 32.41 -1.24
CA ASP A 435 37.06 32.48 -1.50
C ASP A 435 37.53 31.31 -2.38
N LYS A 436 36.98 31.24 -3.61
CA LYS A 436 37.26 30.18 -4.60
C LYS A 436 36.87 28.77 -4.13
N ASP A 437 35.86 28.71 -3.29
CA ASP A 437 35.28 27.47 -2.82
C ASP A 437 34.50 26.77 -3.91
N TRP A 438 33.79 27.54 -4.75
CA TRP A 438 33.09 27.04 -5.94
C TRP A 438 33.27 27.99 -7.13
N LYS A 439 33.04 27.46 -8.33
CA LYS A 439 32.99 28.23 -9.58
C LYS A 439 31.87 27.75 -10.49
N ASP A 440 31.82 26.45 -10.80
CA ASP A 440 30.73 25.84 -11.58
C ASP A 440 29.77 25.09 -10.64
N VAL A 441 28.54 25.59 -10.54
CA VAL A 441 27.53 25.12 -9.58
C VAL A 441 26.53 24.21 -10.29
N GLY A 442 26.39 22.97 -9.80
CA GLY A 442 25.39 21.99 -10.26
C GLY A 442 24.04 22.12 -9.57
N GLY A 443 23.94 23.02 -8.60
CA GLY A 443 22.71 23.43 -7.96
C GLY A 443 22.88 23.70 -6.47
N ILE A 444 21.87 24.31 -5.85
CA ILE A 444 21.77 24.55 -4.41
C ILE A 444 20.44 24.02 -3.85
N ALA A 445 20.48 23.45 -2.64
CA ALA A 445 19.28 23.03 -1.90
C ALA A 445 19.40 23.43 -0.42
N VAL A 446 18.24 23.54 0.25
CA VAL A 446 18.15 23.76 1.69
C VAL A 446 17.53 22.53 2.36
N TYR A 447 18.04 22.17 3.55
CA TYR A 447 17.47 21.14 4.39
C TYR A 447 17.76 21.41 5.86
N ASN A 448 16.71 21.53 6.68
CA ASN A 448 16.78 21.87 8.11
C ASN A 448 17.69 23.09 8.37
N THR A 449 17.49 24.19 7.63
CA THR A 449 18.27 25.45 7.64
C THR A 449 19.71 25.38 7.12
N ASN A 450 20.23 24.19 6.81
CA ASN A 450 21.54 24.02 6.19
C ASN A 450 21.44 24.13 4.68
N LEU A 451 22.48 24.65 4.05
CA LEU A 451 22.54 24.80 2.59
C LEU A 451 23.54 23.80 2.00
N TYR A 452 23.20 23.25 0.85
CA TYR A 452 23.97 22.23 0.15
C TYR A 452 24.19 22.68 -1.28
N LEU A 453 25.44 22.81 -1.68
CA LEU A 453 25.84 23.29 -2.99
C LEU A 453 26.63 22.21 -3.73
N VAL A 454 26.21 21.87 -4.94
CA VAL A 454 26.95 20.94 -5.80
C VAL A 454 28.09 21.71 -6.48
N ASP A 455 29.33 21.42 -6.11
CA ASP A 455 30.54 21.90 -6.78
C ASP A 455 30.94 20.88 -7.84
N LYS A 456 30.78 21.27 -9.11
CA LYS A 456 31.04 20.39 -10.27
C LYS A 456 32.53 20.24 -10.55
N ASP A 457 33.35 21.22 -10.19
CA ASP A 457 34.79 21.20 -10.44
C ASP A 457 35.49 20.25 -9.46
N LYS A 458 35.04 20.24 -8.19
CA LYS A 458 35.62 19.39 -7.13
C LYS A 458 34.86 18.08 -6.93
N ASN A 459 33.78 17.83 -7.67
CA ASN A 459 32.92 16.66 -7.49
C ASN A 459 32.50 16.46 -6.03
N GLN A 460 32.04 17.53 -5.39
CA GLN A 460 31.69 17.54 -3.97
C GLN A 460 30.34 18.24 -3.78
N ILE A 461 29.66 17.92 -2.67
CA ILE A 461 28.57 18.75 -2.18
C ILE A 461 29.09 19.51 -0.95
N LEU A 462 29.20 20.82 -1.09
CA LEU A 462 29.58 21.72 0.01
C LEU A 462 28.36 21.93 0.91
N LYS A 463 28.50 21.57 2.18
CA LYS A 463 27.46 21.72 3.21
C LYS A 463 27.79 22.93 4.09
N PHE A 464 26.87 23.87 4.15
CA PHE A 464 26.94 25.06 4.98
C PHE A 464 25.98 24.91 6.15
N VAL A 465 26.53 24.73 7.36
CA VAL A 465 25.77 24.54 8.59
C VAL A 465 25.50 25.88 9.25
N ASN A 466 24.23 26.18 9.52
CA ASN A 466 23.86 27.40 10.23
C ASN A 466 24.10 27.23 11.74
N THR A 467 25.06 27.95 12.30
CA THR A 467 25.36 27.92 13.74
C THR A 467 24.72 29.08 14.52
N GLY A 468 23.75 29.77 13.91
CA GLY A 468 23.00 30.89 14.48
C GLY A 468 23.56 32.27 14.09
N SER A 469 24.88 32.46 14.19
CA SER A 469 25.54 33.71 13.79
C SER A 469 26.09 33.67 12.36
N GLU A 470 26.58 32.50 11.92
CA GLU A 470 27.34 32.31 10.69
C GLU A 470 27.03 30.94 10.07
N TYR A 471 27.45 30.76 8.81
CA TYR A 471 27.44 29.47 8.13
C TYR A 471 28.84 28.87 8.12
N GLN A 472 28.97 27.63 8.62
CA GLN A 472 30.22 26.88 8.59
C GLN A 472 30.22 25.89 7.42
N LYS A 473 31.22 25.99 6.55
CA LYS A 473 31.40 25.11 5.39
C LYS A 473 32.06 23.79 5.78
N SER A 474 31.54 22.69 5.24
CA SER A 474 32.06 21.33 5.36
C SER A 474 31.78 20.54 4.08
N ASN A 475 32.37 19.35 3.93
CA ASN A 475 32.06 18.44 2.82
C ASN A 475 30.96 17.46 3.21
N TYR A 476 30.04 17.18 2.28
CA TYR A 476 29.00 16.16 2.48
C TYR A 476 29.55 14.74 2.33
N PHE A 477 30.47 14.54 1.38
CA PHE A 477 31.12 13.26 1.15
C PHE A 477 32.43 13.15 1.93
N SER A 478 32.71 11.95 2.45
CA SER A 478 34.04 11.58 2.92
C SER A 478 35.02 11.45 1.75
N GLU A 479 36.31 11.50 2.02
CA GLU A 479 37.37 11.41 0.99
C GLU A 479 37.34 10.10 0.18
N SER A 480 36.72 9.04 0.71
CA SER A 480 36.54 7.75 0.04
C SER A 480 35.43 7.71 -1.01
N VAL A 481 34.54 8.71 -1.04
CA VAL A 481 33.41 8.76 -1.97
C VAL A 481 33.70 9.80 -3.04
N THR A 482 33.88 9.34 -4.28
CA THR A 482 34.28 10.18 -5.42
C THR A 482 33.19 10.16 -6.50
N PRO A 483 32.11 10.96 -6.37
CA PRO A 483 31.10 11.07 -7.42
C PRO A 483 31.65 11.81 -8.64
N ASP A 484 30.88 11.82 -9.73
CA ASP A 484 31.13 12.69 -10.89
C ASP A 484 29.93 13.63 -11.04
N PHE A 485 30.13 14.92 -10.80
CA PHE A 485 29.12 15.96 -10.93
C PHE A 485 29.35 16.88 -12.14
N SER A 486 30.26 16.54 -13.04
CA SER A 486 30.55 17.34 -14.24
C SER A 486 29.30 17.69 -15.06
N LYS A 487 28.27 16.83 -15.01
CA LYS A 487 26.98 16.97 -15.69
C LYS A 487 25.79 17.27 -14.78
N ALA A 488 26.00 17.50 -13.49
CA ALA A 488 24.95 17.83 -12.55
C ALA A 488 24.30 19.17 -12.92
N VAL A 489 22.97 19.24 -12.84
CA VAL A 489 22.17 20.42 -13.21
C VAL A 489 21.20 20.86 -12.12
N SER A 490 20.88 19.98 -11.16
CA SER A 490 20.02 20.36 -10.02
C SER A 490 20.18 19.39 -8.85
N ILE A 491 19.85 19.86 -7.65
CA ILE A 491 19.84 19.11 -6.40
C ILE A 491 18.51 19.32 -5.67
N ALA A 492 17.99 18.29 -5.02
CA ALA A 492 16.84 18.38 -4.11
C ALA A 492 17.06 17.49 -2.88
N ILE A 493 16.43 17.84 -1.75
CA ILE A 493 16.63 17.13 -0.48
C ILE A 493 15.30 16.88 0.24
N ASP A 494 15.00 15.61 0.55
CA ASP A 494 13.81 15.18 1.29
C ASP A 494 14.11 14.23 2.46
N ASN A 495 15.27 14.43 3.11
CA ASN A 495 16.05 13.47 3.91
C ASN A 495 17.12 12.74 3.09
N ASN A 496 16.87 12.47 1.81
CA ASN A 496 17.88 11.99 0.88
C ASN A 496 18.31 13.12 -0.05
N VAL A 497 19.55 13.09 -0.51
CA VAL A 497 20.05 14.03 -1.52
C VAL A 497 19.86 13.41 -2.90
N TYR A 498 19.09 14.07 -3.76
CA TYR A 498 18.97 13.71 -5.16
C TYR A 498 19.75 14.70 -6.01
N VAL A 499 20.58 14.20 -6.92
CA VAL A 499 21.28 15.02 -7.90
C VAL A 499 20.80 14.61 -9.28
N LEU A 500 20.23 15.57 -10.00
CA LEU A 500 19.77 15.44 -11.38
C LEU A 500 20.91 15.80 -12.34
N PHE A 501 21.07 14.98 -13.38
CA PHE A 501 22.04 15.19 -14.44
C PHE A 501 21.39 15.62 -15.74
N SER A 502 22.16 16.31 -16.58
CA SER A 502 21.73 16.81 -17.90
C SER A 502 21.29 15.71 -18.88
N ASP A 503 21.70 14.45 -18.67
CA ASP A 503 21.26 13.29 -19.44
C ASP A 503 19.96 12.65 -18.92
N GLY A 504 19.41 13.19 -17.83
CA GLY A 504 18.19 12.69 -17.19
C GLY A 504 18.41 11.62 -16.14
N ASN A 505 19.65 11.23 -15.86
CA ASN A 505 19.92 10.37 -14.72
C ASN A 505 19.70 11.12 -13.40
N VAL A 506 19.31 10.39 -12.36
CA VAL A 506 19.21 10.91 -10.99
C VAL A 506 19.91 9.93 -10.07
N VAL A 507 20.90 10.43 -9.33
CA VAL A 507 21.55 9.66 -8.25
C VAL A 507 20.98 10.08 -6.92
N LYS A 508 20.95 9.14 -5.97
CA LYS A 508 20.45 9.34 -4.62
C LYS A 508 21.56 9.06 -3.62
N TYR A 509 21.71 9.93 -2.63
CA TYR A 509 22.61 9.74 -1.50
C TYR A 509 21.86 9.83 -0.17
N PHE A 510 22.30 9.00 0.78
CA PHE A 510 21.87 9.07 2.17
C PHE A 510 23.12 9.11 3.05
N LYS A 511 23.23 10.15 3.90
CA LYS A 511 24.41 10.39 4.77
C LYS A 511 25.75 10.27 4.04
N GLY A 512 25.85 10.79 2.82
CA GLY A 512 27.09 10.75 2.03
C GLY A 512 27.34 9.42 1.29
N GLN A 513 26.44 8.44 1.37
CA GLN A 513 26.58 7.14 0.69
C GLN A 513 25.59 7.00 -0.45
N ALA A 514 26.05 6.49 -1.59
CA ALA A 514 25.20 6.24 -2.75
C ALA A 514 24.13 5.20 -2.43
N GLN A 515 22.92 5.39 -2.95
CA GLN A 515 21.77 4.51 -2.77
C GLN A 515 21.30 4.00 -4.13
N ASP A 516 20.79 2.77 -4.17
CA ASP A 516 20.16 2.23 -5.37
C ASP A 516 18.88 3.00 -5.68
N PHE A 517 18.92 3.76 -6.77
CA PHE A 517 17.82 4.60 -7.21
C PHE A 517 17.89 4.81 -8.72
N SER A 518 16.73 4.79 -9.37
CA SER A 518 16.59 5.15 -10.78
C SER A 518 15.16 5.58 -11.08
N LEU A 519 15.00 6.47 -12.05
CA LEU A 519 13.68 6.85 -12.55
C LEU A 519 13.16 5.76 -13.50
N LYS A 520 11.96 5.25 -13.24
CA LYS A 520 11.37 4.10 -13.94
C LYS A 520 9.99 4.45 -14.50
N GLY A 521 9.57 3.75 -15.55
CA GLY A 521 8.22 3.85 -16.10
C GLY A 521 7.94 5.06 -16.99
N LEU A 522 9.00 5.77 -17.41
CA LEU A 522 8.91 6.83 -18.42
C LEU A 522 8.49 6.27 -19.78
N ASP A 523 7.55 6.93 -20.44
CA ASP A 523 7.16 6.66 -21.84
C ASP A 523 8.25 7.06 -22.84
N LYS A 524 9.02 8.10 -22.52
CA LYS A 524 10.22 8.54 -23.20
C LYS A 524 11.22 9.08 -22.18
N PRO A 525 12.53 8.90 -22.39
CA PRO A 525 13.55 9.46 -21.51
C PRO A 525 13.39 10.96 -21.30
N LEU A 526 13.85 11.45 -20.15
CA LEU A 526 13.99 12.89 -19.93
C LEU A 526 14.92 13.49 -21.00
N SER A 527 14.65 14.72 -21.39
CA SER A 527 15.42 15.41 -22.44
C SER A 527 15.72 16.82 -21.98
N ASN A 528 17.01 17.11 -21.71
CA ASN A 528 17.45 18.38 -21.15
C ASN A 528 16.62 18.80 -19.90
N PRO A 529 16.50 17.95 -18.87
CA PRO A 529 15.84 18.35 -17.65
C PRO A 529 16.70 19.37 -16.90
N ILE A 530 16.08 20.36 -16.29
CA ILE A 530 16.81 21.52 -15.71
C ILE A 530 16.65 21.66 -14.20
N LYS A 531 15.62 21.08 -13.60
CA LYS A 531 15.36 21.19 -12.16
C LYS A 531 14.69 19.92 -11.64
N ILE A 532 15.13 19.47 -10.47
CA ILE A 532 14.47 18.45 -9.66
C ILE A 532 13.93 19.11 -8.40
N TYR A 533 12.76 18.69 -7.95
CA TYR A 533 12.11 19.25 -6.77
C TYR A 533 11.61 18.11 -5.88
N ALA A 534 12.06 18.10 -4.62
CA ALA A 534 11.64 17.17 -3.60
C ALA A 534 11.76 17.87 -2.24
N ASN A 535 10.80 17.60 -1.34
CA ASN A 535 10.79 18.09 0.03
C ASN A 535 10.31 16.95 0.96
N THR A 536 10.59 17.05 2.26
CA THR A 536 10.16 16.12 3.31
C THR A 536 8.66 16.02 3.44
N ASP A 537 7.94 17.11 3.15
CA ASP A 537 6.49 17.17 3.26
C ASP A 537 5.78 16.71 1.98
N PHE A 538 6.55 16.37 0.94
CA PHE A 538 6.00 15.93 -0.34
C PHE A 538 5.96 14.42 -0.42
N ASP A 539 4.91 13.88 -1.03
CA ASP A 539 4.78 12.46 -1.36
C ASP A 539 5.57 12.12 -2.64
N ASN A 540 5.84 13.12 -3.48
CA ASN A 540 6.42 12.92 -4.81
C ASN A 540 7.75 13.67 -5.03
N ILE A 541 8.39 13.35 -6.15
CA ILE A 541 9.55 14.01 -6.76
C ILE A 541 9.09 14.57 -8.10
N TYR A 542 9.44 15.81 -8.38
CA TYR A 542 9.06 16.52 -9.60
C TYR A 542 10.29 16.84 -10.42
N VAL A 543 10.23 16.65 -11.74
CA VAL A 543 11.31 17.00 -12.66
C VAL A 543 10.78 17.89 -13.78
N LEU A 544 11.46 19.01 -14.01
CA LEU A 544 11.17 19.94 -15.10
C LEU A 544 11.91 19.50 -16.37
N ASP A 545 11.22 18.75 -17.23
CA ASP A 545 11.74 18.13 -18.45
C ASP A 545 11.54 19.07 -19.66
N LYS A 546 12.45 20.05 -19.77
CA LYS A 546 12.35 21.16 -20.73
C LYS A 546 12.31 20.71 -22.18
N GLY A 547 13.17 19.77 -22.57
CA GLY A 547 13.25 19.26 -23.94
C GLY A 547 11.99 18.53 -24.38
N ASN A 548 11.25 17.94 -23.44
CA ASN A 548 9.95 17.32 -23.70
C ASN A 548 8.74 18.22 -23.39
N SER A 549 8.95 19.47 -22.94
CA SER A 549 7.90 20.44 -22.60
C SER A 549 6.89 19.90 -21.57
N ARG A 550 7.38 19.25 -20.51
CA ARG A 550 6.54 18.66 -19.47
C ARG A 550 7.13 18.76 -18.07
N VAL A 551 6.26 18.70 -17.07
CA VAL A 551 6.63 18.37 -15.69
C VAL A 551 6.34 16.88 -15.48
N VAL A 552 7.31 16.13 -14.95
CA VAL A 552 7.17 14.70 -14.66
C VAL A 552 7.14 14.49 -13.16
N VAL A 553 6.25 13.62 -12.70
CA VAL A 553 6.05 13.28 -11.29
C VAL A 553 6.40 11.81 -11.06
N PHE A 554 7.22 11.58 -10.05
CA PHE A 554 7.62 10.26 -9.58
C PHE A 554 7.28 10.13 -8.10
N ASP A 555 7.03 8.92 -7.60
CA ASP A 555 7.04 8.70 -6.16
C ASP A 555 8.49 8.68 -5.62
N LYS A 556 8.65 8.58 -4.30
CA LYS A 556 9.96 8.54 -3.63
C LYS A 556 10.81 7.30 -3.96
N THR A 557 10.24 6.30 -4.62
CA THR A 557 10.97 5.11 -5.12
C THR A 557 11.53 5.31 -6.53
N GLY A 558 11.18 6.42 -7.19
CA GLY A 558 11.55 6.73 -8.56
C GLY A 558 10.58 6.17 -9.59
N SER A 559 9.43 5.64 -9.16
CA SER A 559 8.42 5.10 -10.09
C SER A 559 7.56 6.23 -10.64
N PHE A 560 7.37 6.25 -11.97
CA PHE A 560 6.54 7.24 -12.66
C PHE A 560 5.11 7.26 -12.12
N LYS A 561 4.57 8.47 -11.90
CA LYS A 561 3.18 8.71 -11.46
C LYS A 561 2.36 9.45 -12.50
N ALA A 562 2.84 10.60 -12.95
CA ALA A 562 2.12 11.48 -13.87
C ALA A 562 3.06 12.34 -14.71
N GLN A 563 2.56 12.88 -15.81
CA GLN A 563 3.23 13.94 -16.56
C GLN A 563 2.23 15.00 -17.05
N TYR A 564 2.68 16.25 -17.00
CA TYR A 564 1.89 17.41 -17.36
C TYR A 564 2.55 18.13 -18.52
N LEU A 565 2.00 17.98 -19.72
CA LEU A 565 2.49 18.63 -20.92
C LEU A 565 1.99 20.08 -20.96
N ALA A 566 2.91 21.02 -21.01
CA ALA A 566 2.61 22.44 -21.05
C ALA A 566 3.64 23.17 -21.93
N GLY A 567 3.18 23.84 -22.99
CA GLY A 567 4.07 24.51 -23.94
C GLY A 567 4.99 25.56 -23.31
N VAL A 568 4.58 26.16 -22.19
CA VAL A 568 5.38 27.12 -21.41
C VAL A 568 6.65 26.49 -20.83
N VAL A 569 6.70 25.17 -20.63
CA VAL A 569 7.88 24.47 -20.09
C VAL A 569 9.06 24.53 -21.05
N LYS A 570 8.81 24.59 -22.37
CA LYS A 570 9.87 24.60 -23.40
C LYS A 570 10.92 25.70 -23.19
N ASN A 571 10.48 26.85 -22.67
CA ASN A 571 11.34 28.00 -22.40
C ASN A 571 11.42 28.32 -20.90
N ALA A 572 11.09 27.36 -20.04
CA ALA A 572 11.21 27.55 -18.60
C ALA A 572 12.68 27.70 -18.18
N SER A 573 12.89 28.54 -17.18
CA SER A 573 14.16 28.70 -16.46
C SER A 573 14.13 28.04 -15.09
N ASP A 574 12.96 28.04 -14.42
CA ASP A 574 12.76 27.35 -13.16
C ASP A 574 11.27 27.07 -12.92
N PHE A 575 10.95 26.35 -11.85
CA PHE A 575 9.60 26.11 -11.37
C PHE A 575 9.54 25.99 -9.85
N GLU A 576 8.36 26.23 -9.29
CA GLU A 576 8.03 26.00 -7.89
C GLU A 576 6.84 25.04 -7.82
N VAL A 577 6.96 24.02 -6.97
CA VAL A 577 5.90 23.04 -6.74
C VAL A 577 5.19 23.34 -5.43
N LEU A 578 3.86 23.44 -5.49
CA LEU A 578 2.97 23.59 -4.35
C LEU A 578 2.05 22.36 -4.32
N GLU A 579 2.59 21.23 -3.82
CA GLU A 579 1.93 19.91 -3.91
C GLU A 579 0.60 19.88 -3.16
N ALA A 580 0.56 20.43 -1.94
CA ALA A 580 -0.67 20.53 -1.14
C ALA A 580 -1.77 21.35 -1.84
N ASP A 581 -1.38 22.40 -2.58
CA ASP A 581 -2.29 23.24 -3.37
C ASP A 581 -2.60 22.66 -4.76
N LYS A 582 -2.00 21.52 -5.10
CA LYS A 582 -2.10 20.86 -6.41
C LYS A 582 -1.78 21.80 -7.58
N LYS A 583 -0.71 22.59 -7.48
CA LYS A 583 -0.28 23.45 -8.60
C LYS A 583 1.23 23.57 -8.70
N VAL A 584 1.68 23.94 -9.91
CA VAL A 584 3.08 24.25 -10.22
C VAL A 584 3.15 25.62 -10.86
N LEU A 585 4.06 26.45 -10.36
CA LEU A 585 4.38 27.76 -10.93
C LEU A 585 5.65 27.63 -11.77
N ILE A 586 5.64 28.13 -12.99
CA ILE A 586 6.72 27.99 -13.97
C ILE A 586 7.21 29.37 -14.36
N LEU A 587 8.50 29.63 -14.17
CA LEU A 587 9.14 30.85 -14.62
C LEU A 587 9.58 30.69 -16.08
N ASN A 588 9.08 31.57 -16.94
CA ASN A 588 9.39 31.60 -18.37
C ASN A 588 9.49 33.07 -18.82
N ASN A 589 10.69 33.50 -19.22
CA ASN A 589 10.96 34.86 -19.72
C ASN A 589 10.40 35.97 -18.82
N ASN A 590 10.76 35.95 -17.53
CA ASN A 590 10.31 36.91 -16.51
C ASN A 590 8.79 36.98 -16.29
N LYS A 591 8.06 35.92 -16.67
CA LYS A 591 6.64 35.73 -16.36
C LYS A 591 6.45 34.42 -15.65
N ILE A 592 5.50 34.38 -14.72
CA ILE A 592 5.11 33.16 -14.03
C ILE A 592 3.82 32.63 -14.65
N PHE A 593 3.80 31.33 -14.90
CA PHE A 593 2.63 30.60 -15.36
C PHE A 593 2.27 29.52 -14.36
N GLN A 594 1.00 29.39 -14.03
CA GLN A 594 0.47 28.30 -13.23
C GLN A 594 -0.03 27.17 -14.12
N ILE A 595 0.26 25.92 -13.73
CA ILE A 595 -0.46 24.73 -14.18
C ILE A 595 -1.03 24.00 -12.96
N ASP A 596 -2.19 23.38 -13.12
CA ASP A 596 -2.83 22.60 -12.06
C ASP A 596 -2.43 21.13 -12.16
N LEU A 597 -2.12 20.53 -11.01
CA LEU A 597 -1.91 19.10 -10.82
C LEU A 597 -3.27 18.44 -10.51
N LYS A 598 -3.45 17.16 -10.86
CA LYS A 598 -4.73 16.45 -10.63
C LYS A 598 -4.64 15.42 -9.52
#